data_AF-A0A8J8PFV1-F1
#
_entry.id   AF-A0A8J8PFV1-F1
#
_cell.length_a   1.000
_cell.length_b   1.000
_cell.length_c   1.000
_cell.angle_alpha   90.00
_cell.angle_beta   90.00
_cell.angle_gamma   90.00
#
_symmetry.space_group_name_H-M   'P 1'
#
loop_
_entity.id
_entity.type
_entity.pdbx_description
1 polymer ?
#
loop_
_entity_poly.entity_id
_entity_poly.type
_entity_poly.pdbx_seq_one_letter_code
_entity_poly.pdbx_strand_id
1 'polypeptide(L)'
;WFKAKNPESLMLRFHTQTGGAELTAQQPEINIIRTTLQALAAVLGGTQSLHVNSYDEALALPTEKSAKIAIRVQQIIAYESGATSTVDPLGGSYYVEWLTDEIEERAWKIIDQVEKMGGMIKAIEYGFPQSQIAESAYRIQKRIEEGDLIKVGVNMFYEPDWVGTTEIFRVNPEIREKVLTRLKKYRNERDTQRVKD
;
A
#
# COMPACT_ATOMS: atom_id res chain seq x y z
N TRP A 1 18.05 -21.27 -8.13
CA TRP A 1 18.83 -20.34 -8.97
C TRP A 1 20.17 -19.92 -8.38
N PHE A 2 20.25 -19.38 -7.14
CA PHE A 2 21.48 -18.72 -6.67
C PHE A 2 22.35 -19.51 -5.65
N LYS A 3 21.89 -20.66 -5.15
CA LYS A 3 22.62 -21.55 -4.21
C LYS A 3 23.26 -20.79 -3.00
N ALA A 4 22.51 -19.86 -2.42
CA ALA A 4 22.99 -19.08 -1.27
C ALA A 4 23.30 -19.99 -0.07
N LYS A 5 24.36 -19.65 0.68
CA LYS A 5 24.84 -20.42 1.85
C LYS A 5 24.46 -19.79 3.19
N ASN A 6 24.29 -18.47 3.24
CA ASN A 6 23.83 -17.78 4.45
C ASN A 6 22.29 -17.88 4.51
N PRO A 7 21.70 -18.45 5.58
CA PRO A 7 20.25 -18.52 5.75
C PRO A 7 19.57 -17.15 5.66
N GLU A 8 20.23 -16.07 6.09
CA GLU A 8 19.67 -14.72 6.00
C GLU A 8 19.45 -14.24 4.57
N SER A 9 20.20 -14.78 3.60
CA SER A 9 20.00 -14.48 2.18
C SER A 9 18.72 -15.10 1.62
N LEU A 10 18.10 -16.04 2.34
CA LEU A 10 16.83 -16.68 1.98
C LEU A 10 15.63 -16.03 2.68
N MET A 11 15.86 -15.16 3.67
CA MET A 11 14.80 -14.51 4.42
C MET A 11 14.27 -13.28 3.70
N LEU A 12 13.02 -13.32 3.26
CA LEU A 12 12.31 -12.16 2.75
C LEU A 12 11.88 -11.26 3.92
N ARG A 13 12.41 -10.04 3.97
CA ARG A 13 11.94 -8.98 4.85
C ARG A 13 11.19 -7.96 4.04
N PHE A 14 10.00 -7.58 4.46
CA PHE A 14 9.13 -6.72 3.66
C PHE A 14 8.42 -5.65 4.47
N HIS A 15 8.07 -4.58 3.76
CA HIS A 15 7.18 -3.52 4.22
C HIS A 15 5.80 -3.75 3.60
N THR A 16 4.76 -3.52 4.38
CA THR A 16 3.38 -3.54 3.89
C THR A 16 2.75 -2.17 4.05
N GLN A 17 2.01 -1.74 3.03
CA GLN A 17 1.14 -0.58 3.10
C GLN A 17 -0.28 -1.02 2.79
N THR A 18 -1.26 -0.53 3.54
CA THR A 18 -2.69 -0.75 3.26
C THR A 18 -3.06 -0.21 1.86
N GLY A 19 -4.07 -0.78 1.20
CA GLY A 19 -4.40 -0.44 -0.18
C GLY A 19 -5.07 0.93 -0.30
N GLY A 20 -4.36 1.93 -0.82
CA GLY A 20 -4.91 3.28 -1.04
C GLY A 20 -6.04 3.32 -2.05
N ALA A 21 -5.92 2.53 -3.13
CA ALA A 21 -6.95 2.37 -4.16
C ALA A 21 -8.27 1.76 -3.60
N GLU A 22 -8.23 1.15 -2.41
CA GLU A 22 -9.41 0.61 -1.77
C GLU A 22 -10.22 1.64 -0.97
N LEU A 23 -9.69 2.85 -0.80
CA LEU A 23 -10.30 3.89 0.02
C LEU A 23 -11.15 4.83 -0.83
N THR A 24 -12.25 5.32 -0.27
CA THR A 24 -13.26 6.09 -1.01
C THR A 24 -13.29 7.54 -0.55
N ALA A 25 -13.60 8.45 -1.47
CA ALA A 25 -13.82 9.86 -1.16
C ALA A 25 -15.18 10.09 -0.48
N GLN A 26 -16.18 9.28 -0.83
CA GLN A 26 -17.48 9.24 -0.19
C GLN A 26 -17.36 8.56 1.16
N GLN A 27 -18.01 9.13 2.18
CA GLN A 27 -18.06 8.60 3.55
C GLN A 27 -16.68 8.15 4.07
N PRO A 28 -15.65 9.02 4.04
CA PRO A 28 -14.26 8.63 4.23
C PRO A 28 -14.00 8.01 5.60
N GLU A 29 -14.82 8.26 6.62
CA GLU A 29 -14.72 7.62 7.95
C GLU A 29 -14.79 6.08 7.87
N ILE A 30 -15.51 5.51 6.91
CA ILE A 30 -15.59 4.04 6.74
C ILE A 30 -14.26 3.45 6.25
N ASN A 31 -13.35 4.28 5.71
CA ASN A 31 -11.99 3.86 5.37
C ASN A 31 -11.21 3.40 6.60
N ILE A 32 -11.55 3.86 7.81
CA ILE A 32 -10.94 3.37 9.07
C ILE A 32 -11.16 1.86 9.21
N ILE A 33 -12.36 1.37 8.86
CA ILE A 33 -12.69 -0.05 8.94
C ILE A 33 -11.90 -0.84 7.89
N ARG A 34 -11.84 -0.33 6.66
CA ARG A 34 -11.07 -0.94 5.56
C ARG A 34 -9.60 -1.09 5.93
N THR A 35 -8.99 -0.01 6.41
CA THR A 35 -7.57 -0.01 6.77
C THR A 35 -7.29 -0.84 8.01
N THR A 36 -8.24 -0.95 8.95
CA THR A 36 -8.12 -1.86 10.11
C THR A 36 -8.04 -3.32 9.68
N LEU A 37 -8.92 -3.76 8.76
CA LEU A 37 -8.89 -5.14 8.25
C LEU A 37 -7.61 -5.42 7.45
N GLN A 38 -7.20 -4.48 6.61
CA GLN A 38 -5.96 -4.60 5.82
C GLN A 38 -4.70 -4.61 6.71
N ALA A 39 -4.68 -3.77 7.74
CA ALA A 39 -3.59 -3.74 8.71
C ALA A 39 -3.50 -5.04 9.51
N LEU A 40 -4.64 -5.60 9.92
CA LEU A 40 -4.68 -6.89 10.60
C LEU A 40 -4.14 -7.99 9.68
N ALA A 41 -4.57 -8.04 8.42
CA ALA A 41 -4.05 -9.00 7.44
C ALA A 41 -2.51 -8.88 7.29
N ALA A 42 -1.98 -7.66 7.25
CA ALA A 42 -0.54 -7.42 7.18
C ALA A 42 0.22 -7.93 8.42
N VAL A 43 -0.35 -7.75 9.61
CA VAL A 43 0.22 -8.26 10.87
C VAL A 43 0.20 -9.78 10.91
N LEU A 44 -0.93 -10.40 10.56
CA LEU A 44 -1.07 -11.86 10.52
C LEU A 44 -0.16 -12.48 9.45
N GLY A 45 0.09 -11.77 8.34
CA GLY A 45 1.05 -12.18 7.31
C GLY A 45 2.53 -11.97 7.68
N GLY A 46 2.84 -11.47 8.87
CA GLY A 46 4.21 -11.38 9.38
C GLY A 46 5.04 -10.24 8.79
N THR A 47 4.44 -9.09 8.46
CA THR A 47 5.17 -7.90 7.98
C THR A 47 6.19 -7.37 9.02
N GLN A 48 7.34 -6.85 8.57
CA GLN A 48 8.35 -6.26 9.47
C GLN A 48 8.11 -4.77 9.73
N SER A 49 7.43 -4.09 8.81
CA SER A 49 7.00 -2.71 8.99
C SER A 49 5.67 -2.48 8.28
N LEU A 50 4.86 -1.56 8.82
CA LEU A 50 3.50 -1.35 8.35
C LEU A 50 3.20 0.14 8.22
N HIS A 51 2.64 0.53 7.07
CA HIS A 51 1.97 1.80 6.87
C HIS A 51 0.46 1.59 6.79
N VAL A 52 -0.28 2.29 7.65
CA VAL A 52 -1.74 2.33 7.60
C VAL A 52 -2.13 3.67 7.01
N ASN A 53 -2.88 3.65 5.92
CA ASN A 53 -3.37 4.85 5.25
C ASN A 53 -4.37 5.56 6.16
N SER A 54 -4.45 6.88 5.98
CA SER A 54 -5.42 7.69 6.70
C SER A 54 -6.78 7.63 6.04
N TYR A 55 -7.84 7.95 6.78
CA TYR A 55 -9.20 7.81 6.26
C TYR A 55 -9.52 8.82 5.15
N ASP A 56 -8.74 9.90 5.02
CA ASP A 56 -8.81 10.98 4.03
C ASP A 56 -7.92 10.74 2.78
N GLU A 57 -7.41 9.52 2.59
CA GLU A 57 -6.50 9.13 1.48
C GLU A 57 -7.00 9.56 0.09
N ALA A 58 -8.30 9.40 -0.18
CA ALA A 58 -8.89 9.72 -1.47
C ALA A 58 -9.15 11.22 -1.69
N LEU A 59 -8.84 12.07 -0.69
CA LEU A 59 -9.13 13.50 -0.70
C LEU A 59 -7.85 14.36 -0.72
N ALA A 60 -6.92 14.09 0.17
CA ALA A 60 -5.69 14.88 0.35
C ALA A 60 -4.62 14.07 1.08
N LEU A 61 -3.46 14.69 1.29
CA LEU A 61 -2.49 14.17 2.26
C LEU A 61 -3.12 14.14 3.67
N PRO A 62 -2.65 13.27 4.57
CA PRO A 62 -3.21 13.16 5.91
C PRO A 62 -3.14 14.45 6.72
N THR A 63 -4.23 14.79 7.39
CA THR A 63 -4.22 15.72 8.52
C THR A 63 -3.56 15.10 9.76
N GLU A 64 -3.22 15.91 10.77
CA GLU A 64 -2.70 15.36 12.04
C GLU A 64 -3.72 14.42 12.70
N LYS A 65 -5.01 14.75 12.60
CA LYS A 65 -6.10 13.93 13.15
C LYS A 65 -6.17 12.58 12.43
N SER A 66 -6.18 12.58 11.10
CA SER A 66 -6.33 11.34 10.32
C SER A 66 -5.09 10.45 10.42
N ALA A 67 -3.89 11.03 10.40
CA ALA A 67 -2.64 10.32 10.66
C ALA A 67 -2.61 9.68 12.06
N LYS A 68 -3.10 10.41 13.07
CA LYS A 68 -3.18 9.90 14.46
C LYS A 68 -4.12 8.70 14.56
N ILE A 69 -5.26 8.71 13.86
CA ILE A 69 -6.16 7.56 13.81
C ILE A 69 -5.47 6.36 13.14
N ALA A 70 -4.76 6.56 12.03
CA ALA A 70 -4.02 5.49 11.36
C ALA A 70 -2.96 4.85 12.28
N ILE A 71 -2.29 5.64 13.12
CA ILE A 71 -1.39 5.13 14.17
C ILE A 71 -2.16 4.36 15.24
N ARG A 72 -3.33 4.84 15.67
CA ARG A 72 -4.17 4.16 16.67
C ARG A 72 -4.63 2.79 16.18
N VAL A 73 -4.94 2.64 14.89
CA VAL A 73 -5.25 1.32 14.30
C VAL A 73 -4.09 0.34 14.53
N GLN A 74 -2.85 0.74 14.24
CA GLN A 74 -1.68 -0.11 14.50
C GLN A 74 -1.52 -0.44 15.98
N GLN A 75 -1.73 0.54 16.87
CA GLN A 75 -1.61 0.35 18.32
C GLN A 75 -2.68 -0.58 18.88
N ILE A 76 -3.93 -0.47 18.44
CA ILE A 76 -5.02 -1.37 18.82
C ILE A 76 -4.68 -2.80 18.38
N ILE A 77 -4.21 -2.99 17.14
CA ILE A 77 -3.81 -4.32 16.68
C ILE A 77 -2.64 -4.86 17.51
N ALA A 78 -1.61 -4.04 17.75
CA ALA A 78 -0.41 -4.48 18.46
C ALA A 78 -0.64 -4.81 19.94
N TYR A 79 -1.48 -4.02 20.63
CA TYR A 79 -1.59 -4.06 22.09
C TYR A 79 -2.93 -4.57 22.62
N GLU A 80 -4.01 -4.54 21.83
CA GLU A 80 -5.36 -4.91 22.29
C GLU A 80 -5.91 -6.17 21.58
N SER A 81 -5.54 -6.42 20.32
CA SER A 81 -6.16 -7.50 19.53
C SER A 81 -5.69 -8.91 19.88
N GLY A 82 -4.54 -9.05 20.53
CA GLY A 82 -3.89 -10.34 20.78
C GLY A 82 -3.18 -10.95 19.56
N ALA A 83 -3.25 -10.34 18.37
CA ALA A 83 -2.64 -10.85 17.14
C ALA A 83 -1.12 -11.08 17.24
N THR A 84 -0.45 -10.38 18.17
CA THR A 84 0.99 -10.48 18.43
C THR A 84 1.36 -11.56 19.44
N SER A 85 0.39 -12.29 19.99
CA SER A 85 0.61 -13.25 21.09
C SER A 85 1.17 -14.60 20.63
N THR A 86 1.06 -14.93 19.34
CA THR A 86 1.66 -16.14 18.75
C THR A 86 2.26 -15.82 17.40
N VAL A 87 3.30 -16.56 17.04
CA VAL A 87 3.84 -16.55 15.67
C VAL A 87 2.86 -17.29 14.77
N ASP A 88 2.62 -16.73 13.59
CA ASP A 88 1.76 -17.29 12.53
C ASP A 88 0.45 -17.93 13.04
N PRO A 89 -0.47 -17.13 13.60
CA PRO A 89 -1.75 -17.64 14.13
C PRO A 89 -2.64 -18.31 13.09
N LEU A 90 -2.37 -18.13 11.79
CA LEU A 90 -3.15 -18.73 10.71
C LEU A 90 -2.55 -20.07 10.23
N GLY A 91 -1.35 -20.42 10.68
CA GLY A 91 -0.69 -21.68 10.35
C GLY A 91 -1.57 -22.90 10.70
N GLY A 92 -1.67 -23.83 9.76
CA GLY A 92 -2.52 -25.01 9.85
C GLY A 92 -3.99 -24.80 9.48
N SER A 93 -4.42 -23.57 9.17
CA SER A 93 -5.75 -23.33 8.60
C SER A 93 -5.84 -23.93 7.19
N TYR A 94 -6.68 -24.97 7.02
CA TYR A 94 -6.82 -25.67 5.73
C TYR A 94 -7.01 -24.73 4.53
N TYR A 95 -7.82 -23.68 4.70
CA TYR A 95 -8.07 -22.73 3.62
C TYR A 95 -6.88 -21.80 3.35
N VAL A 96 -6.19 -21.33 4.38
CA VAL A 96 -5.05 -20.41 4.22
C VAL A 96 -3.84 -21.16 3.66
N GLU A 97 -3.60 -22.39 4.11
CA GLU A 97 -2.53 -23.24 3.57
C GLU A 97 -2.77 -23.54 2.08
N TRP A 98 -3.98 -24.00 1.73
CA TRP A 98 -4.34 -24.22 0.32
C TRP A 98 -4.20 -22.95 -0.53
N LEU A 99 -4.65 -21.79 -0.01
CA LEU A 99 -4.54 -20.54 -0.73
C LEU A 99 -3.09 -20.08 -0.88
N THR A 100 -2.23 -20.40 0.09
CA THR A 100 -0.79 -20.13 0.04
C THR A 100 -0.13 -20.92 -1.07
N ASP A 101 -0.42 -22.22 -1.17
CA ASP A 101 0.06 -23.09 -2.25
C ASP A 101 -0.41 -22.61 -3.64
N GLU A 102 -1.69 -22.23 -3.76
CA GLU A 102 -2.25 -21.71 -5.02
C GLU A 102 -1.57 -20.41 -5.47
N ILE A 103 -1.28 -19.50 -4.53
CA ILE A 103 -0.58 -18.24 -4.84
C ILE A 103 0.86 -18.55 -5.25
N GLU A 104 1.54 -19.44 -4.55
CA GLU A 104 2.91 -19.86 -4.89
C GLU A 104 2.96 -20.45 -6.32
N GLU A 105 2.10 -21.42 -6.64
CA GLU A 105 2.11 -22.07 -7.95
C GLU A 105 1.86 -21.05 -9.08
N ARG A 106 0.90 -20.14 -8.89
CA ARG A 106 0.60 -19.10 -9.89
C ARG A 106 1.71 -18.08 -10.03
N ALA A 107 2.37 -17.69 -8.93
CA ALA A 107 3.52 -16.81 -8.96
C ALA A 107 4.68 -17.44 -9.74
N TRP A 108 4.99 -18.72 -9.50
CA TRP A 108 6.02 -19.44 -10.25
C TRP A 108 5.73 -19.50 -11.75
N LYS A 109 4.48 -19.72 -12.16
CA LYS A 109 4.09 -19.69 -13.58
C LYS A 109 4.39 -18.33 -14.23
N ILE A 110 4.12 -17.23 -13.54
CA ILE A 110 4.41 -15.87 -14.04
C ILE A 110 5.92 -15.65 -14.10
N ILE A 111 6.65 -16.06 -13.06
CA ILE A 111 8.11 -15.97 -13.00
C ILE A 111 8.74 -16.74 -14.18
N ASP A 112 8.32 -17.96 -14.44
CA ASP A 112 8.79 -18.77 -15.57
C ASP A 112 8.48 -18.13 -16.92
N GLN A 113 7.31 -17.49 -17.06
CA GLN A 113 6.96 -16.75 -18.27
C GLN A 113 7.90 -15.56 -18.48
N VAL A 114 8.21 -14.81 -17.42
CA VAL A 114 9.16 -13.68 -17.47
C VAL A 114 10.58 -14.15 -17.79
N GLU A 115 11.04 -15.27 -17.22
CA GLU A 115 12.35 -15.85 -17.54
C GLU A 115 12.42 -16.27 -19.02
N LYS A 116 11.37 -16.87 -19.58
CA LYS A 116 11.28 -17.21 -21.01
C LYS A 116 11.30 -15.99 -21.94
N MET A 117 10.85 -14.83 -21.45
CA MET A 117 10.94 -13.56 -22.18
C MET A 117 12.36 -12.94 -22.16
N GLY A 118 13.32 -13.58 -21.47
CA GLY A 118 14.67 -13.05 -21.28
C GLY A 118 14.83 -12.21 -20.00
N GLY A 119 13.95 -12.43 -19.02
CA GLY A 119 13.99 -11.77 -17.72
C GLY A 119 13.18 -10.47 -17.64
N MET A 120 13.09 -9.91 -16.43
CA MET A 120 12.20 -8.77 -16.14
C MET A 120 12.50 -7.52 -16.96
N ILE A 121 13.77 -7.22 -17.28
CA ILE A 121 14.13 -6.04 -18.09
C ILE A 121 13.49 -6.16 -19.49
N LYS A 122 13.61 -7.32 -20.13
CA LYS A 122 12.99 -7.56 -21.44
C LYS A 122 11.47 -7.56 -21.35
N ALA A 123 10.89 -8.17 -20.32
CA ALA A 123 9.46 -8.13 -20.09
C ALA A 123 8.91 -6.69 -19.97
N ILE A 124 9.64 -5.78 -19.30
CA ILE A 124 9.30 -4.36 -19.21
C ILE A 124 9.41 -3.66 -20.57
N GLU A 125 10.45 -3.93 -21.35
CA GLU A 125 10.62 -3.39 -22.71
C GLU A 125 9.46 -3.80 -23.63
N TYR A 126 8.96 -5.03 -23.48
CA TYR A 126 7.78 -5.53 -24.19
C TYR A 126 6.44 -5.03 -23.63
N GLY A 127 6.45 -4.28 -22.51
CA GLY A 127 5.25 -3.78 -21.86
C GLY A 127 4.41 -4.84 -21.14
N PHE A 128 4.97 -6.03 -20.88
CA PHE A 128 4.22 -7.15 -20.33
C PHE A 128 3.63 -6.83 -18.94
N PRO A 129 4.42 -6.42 -17.92
CA PRO A 129 3.86 -6.09 -16.60
C PRO A 129 2.79 -4.99 -16.66
N GLN A 130 3.04 -3.94 -17.44
CA GLN A 130 2.14 -2.80 -17.57
C GLN A 130 0.79 -3.21 -18.17
N SER A 131 0.81 -4.07 -19.20
CA SER A 131 -0.40 -4.59 -19.83
C SER A 131 -1.22 -5.45 -18.86
N GLN A 132 -0.57 -6.33 -18.08
CA GLN A 132 -1.24 -7.17 -17.08
C GLN A 132 -1.87 -6.34 -15.97
N ILE A 133 -1.16 -5.31 -15.49
CA ILE A 133 -1.68 -4.38 -14.47
C ILE A 133 -2.87 -3.59 -15.02
N ALA A 134 -2.77 -3.04 -16.23
CA ALA A 134 -3.84 -2.26 -16.84
C ALA A 134 -5.10 -3.11 -17.10
N GLU A 135 -4.92 -4.34 -17.60
CA GLU A 135 -6.01 -5.27 -17.81
C GLU A 135 -6.71 -5.64 -16.49
N SER A 136 -5.93 -5.93 -15.44
CA SER A 136 -6.46 -6.20 -14.10
C SER A 136 -7.27 -5.01 -13.55
N ALA A 137 -6.71 -3.79 -13.65
CA ALA A 137 -7.38 -2.57 -13.21
C ALA A 137 -8.69 -2.32 -13.96
N TYR A 138 -8.69 -2.52 -15.29
CA TYR A 138 -9.89 -2.39 -16.12
C TYR A 138 -10.98 -3.39 -15.69
N ARG A 139 -10.62 -4.66 -15.50
CA ARG A 139 -11.56 -5.70 -15.06
C ARG A 139 -12.16 -5.39 -13.68
N ILE A 140 -11.35 -4.90 -12.74
CA ILE A 140 -11.82 -4.51 -11.41
C ILE A 140 -12.80 -3.33 -11.51
N GLN A 141 -12.41 -2.27 -12.23
CA GLN A 141 -13.26 -1.09 -12.40
C GLN A 141 -14.60 -1.45 -13.05
N LYS A 142 -14.57 -2.26 -14.11
CA LYS A 142 -15.77 -2.74 -14.78
C LYS A 142 -16.70 -3.50 -13.83
N ARG A 143 -16.15 -4.40 -13.00
CA ARG A 143 -16.95 -5.14 -12.00
C ARG A 143 -17.55 -4.23 -10.93
N ILE A 144 -16.88 -3.13 -10.56
CA ILE A 144 -17.43 -2.13 -9.63
C ILE A 144 -18.60 -1.39 -10.29
N GLU A 145 -18.44 -0.97 -11.54
CA GLU A 145 -19.49 -0.26 -12.30
C GLU A 145 -20.71 -1.14 -12.58
N GLU A 146 -20.49 -2.42 -12.87
CA GLU A 146 -21.55 -3.42 -13.09
C GLU A 146 -22.23 -3.86 -11.78
N GLY A 147 -21.66 -3.54 -10.61
CA GLY A 147 -22.17 -3.93 -9.30
C GLY A 147 -21.78 -5.35 -8.86
N ASP A 148 -21.01 -6.08 -9.69
CA ASP A 148 -20.46 -7.42 -9.38
C ASP A 148 -19.43 -7.38 -8.24
N LEU A 149 -18.74 -6.25 -8.09
CA LEU A 149 -17.85 -5.99 -6.96
C LEU A 149 -18.41 -4.84 -6.12
N ILE A 150 -18.85 -5.17 -4.91
CA ILE A 150 -19.47 -4.20 -4.01
C ILE A 150 -18.44 -3.25 -3.40
N LYS A 151 -18.74 -1.96 -3.48
CA LYS A 151 -18.01 -0.87 -2.85
C LYS A 151 -18.98 -0.03 -2.01
N VAL A 152 -19.02 -0.34 -0.72
CA VAL A 152 -19.88 0.35 0.27
C VAL A 152 -19.63 1.86 0.27
N GLY A 153 -20.70 2.66 0.24
CA GLY A 153 -20.66 4.11 0.13
C GLY A 153 -20.48 4.64 -1.31
N VAL A 154 -20.28 3.76 -2.29
CA VAL A 154 -20.08 4.12 -3.70
C VAL A 154 -21.15 3.52 -4.60
N ASN A 155 -21.15 2.19 -4.80
CA ASN A 155 -22.16 1.51 -5.64
C ASN A 155 -23.24 0.78 -4.81
N MET A 156 -23.03 0.64 -3.50
CA MET A 156 -23.98 0.07 -2.56
C MET A 156 -23.99 0.90 -1.28
N PHE A 157 -25.15 1.10 -0.67
CA PHE A 157 -25.33 2.02 0.46
C PHE A 157 -24.84 3.44 0.14
N TYR A 158 -25.09 3.87 -1.10
CA TYR A 158 -24.80 5.22 -1.55
C TYR A 158 -25.80 6.21 -0.94
N GLU A 159 -25.28 7.33 -0.45
CA GLU A 159 -26.07 8.42 0.12
C GLU A 159 -25.99 9.63 -0.83
N PRO A 160 -27.05 9.91 -1.63
CA PRO A 160 -27.02 10.97 -2.63
C PRO A 160 -26.91 12.37 -2.00
N ASP A 161 -27.46 12.55 -0.80
CA ASP A 161 -27.47 13.82 -0.08
C ASP A 161 -26.28 13.97 0.89
N TRP A 162 -25.30 13.06 0.84
CA TRP A 162 -24.12 13.13 1.70
C TRP A 162 -23.26 14.35 1.35
N VAL A 163 -22.97 15.17 2.35
CA VAL A 163 -22.09 16.33 2.24
C VAL A 163 -20.80 16.03 3.00
N GLY A 164 -19.67 16.01 2.29
CA GLY A 164 -18.37 15.79 2.90
C GLY A 164 -17.95 16.93 3.81
N THR A 165 -17.86 16.64 5.12
CA THR A 165 -17.41 17.60 6.14
C THR A 165 -15.98 17.37 6.60
N THR A 166 -15.25 16.48 5.93
CA THR A 166 -13.89 16.11 6.32
C THR A 166 -12.93 17.28 6.12
N GLU A 167 -12.19 17.63 7.18
CA GLU A 167 -11.10 18.60 7.10
C GLU A 167 -9.99 18.04 6.21
N ILE A 168 -9.62 18.79 5.17
CA ILE A 168 -8.58 18.41 4.22
C ILE A 168 -7.28 19.15 4.50
N PHE A 169 -6.16 18.44 4.42
CA PHE A 169 -4.86 19.07 4.50
C PHE A 169 -4.63 20.02 3.33
N ARG A 170 -4.09 21.22 3.62
CA ARG A 170 -3.66 22.19 2.61
C ARG A 170 -2.21 22.57 2.84
N VAL A 171 -1.40 22.41 1.79
CA VAL A 171 0.02 22.79 1.83
C VAL A 171 0.13 24.31 1.98
N ASN A 172 0.91 24.77 2.97
CA ASN A 172 1.21 26.20 3.11
C ASN A 172 2.11 26.66 1.93
N PRO A 173 1.66 27.59 1.07
CA PRO A 173 2.44 28.06 -0.07
C PRO A 173 3.76 28.75 0.32
N GLU A 174 3.87 29.31 1.52
CA GLU A 174 5.11 29.94 2.02
C GLU A 174 6.29 28.96 2.14
N ILE A 175 6.01 27.65 2.21
CA ILE A 175 7.06 26.62 2.23
C ILE A 175 7.95 26.75 1.00
N ARG A 176 7.40 27.13 -0.15
CA ARG A 176 8.16 27.37 -1.37
C ARG A 176 9.26 28.41 -1.15
N GLU A 177 8.91 29.56 -0.59
CA GLU A 177 9.85 30.65 -0.36
C GLU A 177 10.92 30.28 0.67
N LYS A 178 10.54 29.53 1.72
CA LYS A 178 11.47 28.99 2.71
C LYS A 178 12.49 28.04 2.07
N VAL A 179 12.03 27.13 1.20
CA VAL A 179 12.90 26.17 0.49
C VAL A 179 13.82 26.90 -0.48
N LEU A 180 13.31 27.87 -1.26
CA LEU A 180 14.12 28.66 -2.18
C LEU A 180 15.20 29.46 -1.45
N THR A 181 14.86 30.07 -0.32
CA THR A 181 15.81 30.82 0.50
C THR A 181 16.91 29.91 1.05
N ARG A 182 16.54 28.75 1.59
CA ARG A 182 17.49 27.74 2.08
C ARG A 182 18.40 27.24 0.96
N LEU A 183 17.86 26.99 -0.23
CA LEU A 183 18.63 26.52 -1.38
C LEU A 183 19.62 27.57 -1.88
N LYS A 184 19.21 28.85 -1.94
CA LYS A 184 20.10 29.96 -2.30
C LYS A 184 21.26 30.08 -1.31
N LYS A 185 20.95 30.05 -0.01
CA LYS A 185 21.97 30.08 1.05
C LYS A 185 22.97 28.92 0.90
N TYR A 186 22.47 27.69 0.76
CA TYR A 186 23.31 26.51 0.56
C TYR A 186 24.21 26.62 -0.68
N ARG A 187 23.67 27.10 -1.82
CA ARG A 187 24.45 27.27 -3.05
C ARG A 187 25.56 28.32 -2.92
N ASN A 188 25.36 29.34 -2.11
CA ASN A 188 26.35 30.41 -1.87
C ASN A 188 27.43 29.98 -0.88
N GLU A 189 27.09 29.14 0.10
CA GLU A 189 27.99 28.73 1.18
C GLU A 189 28.76 27.43 0.88
N ARG A 190 28.29 26.62 -0.07
CA ARG A 190 28.96 25.35 -0.41
C ARG A 190 30.30 25.58 -1.10
N ASP A 191 31.24 24.68 -0.85
CA ASP A 191 32.48 24.61 -1.61
C ASP A 191 32.18 24.21 -3.07
N THR A 192 32.28 25.19 -3.96
CA THR A 192 31.96 25.00 -5.38
C THR A 192 32.94 24.08 -6.09
N GLN A 193 34.20 24.00 -5.63
CA GLN A 193 35.22 23.16 -6.26
C GLN A 193 34.96 21.70 -5.92
N ARG A 194 34.74 21.40 -4.63
CA ARG A 194 34.42 20.06 -4.14
C ARG A 194 33.09 19.49 -4.67
N VAL A 195 32.18 20.33 -5.15
CA VAL A 195 30.90 19.91 -5.76
C VAL A 195 31.03 19.60 -7.26
N LYS A 196 32.06 20.12 -7.93
CA LYS A 196 32.31 19.86 -9.35
C LYS A 196 33.09 18.57 -9.59
N ASP A 197 33.95 18.21 -8.65
CA ASP A 197 34.71 16.95 -8.63
C ASP A 197 33.81 15.78 -8.17
#